data_AF-A0A6M2E4W6-F1
#
_entry.id   AF-A0A6M2E4W6-F1
#
_cell.length_a   1.000
_cell.length_b   1.000
_cell.length_c   1.000
_cell.angle_alpha   90.00
_cell.angle_beta   90.00
_cell.angle_gamma   90.00
#
_symmetry.space_group_name_H-M   'P 1'
#
loop_
_entity.id
_entity.type
_entity.pdbx_description
1 polymer ?
#
loop_
_entity_poly.entity_id
_entity_poly.type
_entity_poly.pdbx_seq_one_letter_code
_entity_poly.pdbx_strand_id
1 'polypeptide(L)'
;MTTDLEIKMHFLGFLLAACTLATSALTGRATADHVFEKTTSLAKCQTPIMEQVPGCGANVIRFYYDEKNKTCKSFIWNGCLLSGIFNLLHDCVSECNQGQSVPFCTDGPVGICAESNSTVQGNMMMTMMMKRKAYFYNATSHTCEEYEACKATPPTESENYFPTKTNCELQCGIPDSSD
;
A
#
# COMPACT_ATOMS: atom_id res chain seq x y z
N MET A 1 63.88 6.72 -3.80
CA MET A 1 65.16 7.46 -3.91
C MET A 1 65.25 8.02 -5.32
N THR A 2 65.36 9.35 -5.40
CA THR A 2 66.02 10.18 -6.45
C THR A 2 65.48 10.06 -7.89
N THR A 3 65.03 11.11 -8.57
CA THR A 3 65.58 12.48 -8.60
C THR A 3 64.51 13.56 -8.78
N ASP A 4 64.47 14.47 -7.81
CA ASP A 4 64.07 15.87 -7.93
C ASP A 4 65.17 16.65 -8.67
N LEU A 5 64.89 17.89 -9.07
CA LEU A 5 65.82 18.95 -9.47
C LEU A 5 66.12 19.16 -10.98
N GLU A 6 65.24 19.90 -11.64
CA GLU A 6 65.63 21.23 -12.15
C GLU A 6 64.49 22.22 -11.88
N ILE A 7 64.45 22.61 -10.61
CA ILE A 7 63.92 23.88 -10.13
C ILE A 7 64.84 25.00 -10.68
N LYS A 8 64.23 26.15 -11.02
CA LYS A 8 64.81 27.48 -11.29
C LYS A 8 65.22 27.81 -12.73
N MET A 9 64.24 28.29 -13.48
CA MET A 9 64.38 29.65 -14.01
C MET A 9 63.25 30.51 -13.46
N HIS A 10 63.60 31.17 -12.36
CA HIS A 10 62.76 32.09 -11.60
C HIS A 10 62.21 33.23 -12.47
N PHE A 11 60.96 33.56 -12.18
CA PHE A 11 60.46 34.92 -11.94
C PHE A 11 60.61 35.91 -13.10
N LEU A 12 59.48 36.36 -13.64
CA LEU A 12 58.96 37.72 -13.42
C LEU A 12 57.73 37.93 -14.31
N GLY A 13 56.65 38.49 -13.74
CA GLY A 13 55.51 38.98 -14.52
C GLY A 13 54.17 38.67 -13.84
N PHE A 14 53.99 39.07 -12.58
CA PHE A 14 53.19 40.27 -12.26
C PHE A 14 51.72 40.21 -12.75
N LEU A 15 50.82 40.01 -11.77
CA LEU A 15 49.55 40.72 -11.57
C LEU A 15 48.74 41.08 -12.82
N LEU A 16 47.53 40.51 -12.92
CA LEU A 16 46.30 41.31 -12.94
C LEU A 16 45.09 40.40 -12.64
N ALA A 17 44.59 40.54 -11.42
CA ALA A 17 43.20 40.24 -11.11
C ALA A 17 42.32 41.27 -11.84
N ALA A 18 41.37 40.79 -12.64
CA ALA A 18 40.24 41.60 -13.09
C ALA A 18 39.01 40.71 -13.20
N CYS A 19 38.10 40.94 -12.26
CA CYS A 19 36.71 40.50 -12.27
C CYS A 19 36.07 40.69 -13.65
N THR A 20 35.59 39.61 -14.27
CA THR A 20 34.40 39.69 -15.12
C THR A 20 33.27 39.02 -14.37
N LEU A 21 32.46 39.88 -13.77
CA LEU A 21 31.28 39.58 -12.99
C LEU A 21 30.23 38.83 -13.84
N ALA A 22 29.67 37.80 -13.21
CA ALA A 22 28.26 37.41 -13.23
C ALA A 22 27.48 37.55 -14.55
N THR A 23 27.30 36.41 -15.23
CA THR A 23 25.96 35.98 -15.66
C THR A 23 25.80 34.50 -15.34
N SER A 24 25.56 34.21 -14.06
CA SER A 24 24.94 32.94 -13.66
C SER A 24 23.51 32.94 -14.20
N ALA A 25 23.34 32.51 -15.45
CA ALA A 25 22.03 32.13 -15.96
C ALA A 25 21.61 30.86 -15.23
N LEU A 26 20.76 31.02 -14.21
CA LEU A 26 19.95 29.95 -13.68
C LEU A 26 19.12 29.37 -14.83
N THR A 27 19.54 28.25 -15.39
CA THR A 27 18.60 27.26 -15.90
C THR A 27 18.67 26.07 -14.97
N GLY A 28 18.10 26.24 -13.77
CA GLY A 28 17.59 25.12 -13.01
C GLY A 28 16.53 24.44 -13.85
N ARG A 29 16.89 23.34 -14.52
CA ARG A 29 15.95 22.52 -15.28
C ARG A 29 15.38 21.48 -14.33
N ALA A 30 14.48 21.92 -13.48
CA ALA A 30 13.65 21.05 -12.65
C ALA A 30 12.23 21.61 -12.66
N THR A 31 11.43 21.33 -13.68
CA THR A 31 9.95 21.49 -13.68
C THR A 31 9.36 20.96 -15.00
N ALA A 32 9.06 19.67 -15.06
CA ALA A 32 8.01 19.09 -15.92
C ALA A 32 7.69 17.67 -15.43
N ASP A 33 8.74 16.87 -15.19
CA ASP A 33 8.57 15.48 -14.75
C ASP A 33 8.04 15.39 -13.30
N HIS A 34 8.55 16.23 -12.40
CA HIS A 34 8.18 16.20 -10.98
C HIS A 34 6.80 16.84 -10.66
N VAL A 35 6.25 17.62 -11.61
CA VAL A 35 4.92 18.26 -11.47
C VAL A 35 3.81 17.32 -11.93
N PHE A 36 4.07 16.50 -12.96
CA PHE A 36 3.12 15.51 -13.47
C PHE A 36 2.81 14.42 -12.43
N GLU A 37 3.84 13.94 -11.71
CA GLU A 37 3.75 12.89 -10.70
C GLU A 37 2.95 13.32 -9.46
N LYS A 38 3.13 14.57 -9.01
CA LYS A 38 2.43 15.11 -7.84
C LYS A 38 0.93 15.36 -8.11
N THR A 39 0.57 15.69 -9.34
CA THR A 39 -0.83 16.00 -9.70
C THR A 39 -1.65 14.72 -9.94
N THR A 40 -1.03 13.66 -10.44
CA THR A 40 -1.65 12.32 -10.58
C THR A 40 -1.80 11.60 -9.24
N SER A 41 -0.82 11.74 -8.33
CA SER A 41 -0.90 11.23 -6.96
C SER A 41 -2.09 11.81 -6.17
N LEU A 42 -2.31 13.13 -6.24
CA LEU A 42 -3.43 13.79 -5.54
C LEU A 42 -4.81 13.34 -6.06
N ALA A 43 -4.91 12.97 -7.34
CA ALA A 43 -6.14 12.43 -7.93
C ALA A 43 -6.41 10.96 -7.55
N LYS A 44 -5.42 10.22 -7.03
CA LYS A 44 -5.61 8.84 -6.56
C LYS A 44 -6.04 8.78 -5.09
N CYS A 45 -5.56 9.71 -4.27
CA CYS A 45 -5.82 9.73 -2.83
C CYS A 45 -7.01 10.62 -2.47
N GLN A 46 -8.16 10.33 -3.06
CA GLN A 46 -9.42 11.03 -2.83
C GLN A 46 -10.56 10.03 -2.59
N THR A 47 -11.59 10.45 -1.87
CA THR A 47 -12.79 9.64 -1.69
C THR A 47 -13.61 9.69 -2.99
N PRO A 48 -13.81 8.55 -3.68
CA PRO A 48 -14.53 8.53 -4.94
C PRO A 48 -16.01 8.85 -4.69
N ILE A 49 -16.59 9.62 -5.60
CA ILE A 49 -18.05 9.83 -5.63
C ILE A 49 -18.67 8.50 -6.04
N MET A 50 -19.33 7.80 -5.12
CA MET A 50 -19.99 6.52 -5.40
C MET A 50 -21.30 6.72 -6.20
N GLU A 51 -21.18 7.25 -7.42
CA GLU A 51 -22.31 7.46 -8.31
C GLU A 51 -22.78 6.12 -8.91
N GLN A 52 -24.10 5.90 -8.88
CA GLN A 52 -24.72 4.78 -9.57
C GLN A 52 -24.87 5.12 -11.05
N VAL A 53 -23.93 4.65 -11.87
CA VAL A 53 -23.94 4.86 -13.32
C VAL A 53 -24.68 3.70 -14.01
N PRO A 54 -25.75 3.95 -14.77
CA PRO A 54 -26.43 2.91 -15.54
C PRO A 54 -25.50 2.22 -16.55
N GLY A 55 -25.62 0.90 -16.69
CA GLY A 55 -24.74 0.11 -17.57
C GLY A 55 -23.46 -0.38 -16.88
N CYS A 56 -23.20 0.06 -15.65
CA CYS A 56 -22.14 -0.43 -14.79
C CYS A 56 -22.69 -1.52 -13.88
N GLY A 57 -22.07 -2.70 -13.87
CA GLY A 57 -22.61 -3.88 -13.18
C GLY A 57 -21.55 -4.86 -12.67
N ALA A 58 -20.29 -4.42 -12.57
CA ALA A 58 -19.27 -5.26 -11.96
C ALA A 58 -19.56 -5.45 -10.46
N ASN A 59 -19.14 -6.58 -9.92
CA ASN A 59 -19.17 -6.85 -8.48
C ASN A 59 -17.78 -7.30 -8.06
N VAL A 60 -16.87 -6.33 -8.00
CA VAL A 60 -15.45 -6.57 -7.79
C VAL A 60 -14.96 -5.75 -6.61
N ILE A 61 -14.25 -6.40 -5.69
CA ILE A 61 -13.65 -5.69 -4.54
C ILE A 61 -12.51 -4.81 -5.05
N ARG A 62 -12.53 -3.55 -4.61
CA ARG A 62 -11.49 -2.56 -4.83
C ARG A 62 -11.28 -1.74 -3.56
N PHE A 63 -10.22 -0.93 -3.56
CA PHE A 63 -9.88 -0.08 -2.43
C PHE A 63 -9.88 1.39 -2.81
N TYR A 64 -10.19 2.26 -1.86
CA TYR A 64 -10.13 3.70 -2.03
C TYR A 64 -9.63 4.37 -0.75
N TYR A 65 -9.17 5.61 -0.88
CA TYR A 65 -8.77 6.42 0.26
C TYR A 65 -9.96 7.22 0.83
N ASP A 66 -10.36 6.90 2.05
CA ASP A 66 -11.35 7.68 2.80
C ASP A 66 -10.66 8.90 3.40
N GLU A 67 -10.88 10.08 2.81
CA GLU A 67 -10.25 11.33 3.19
C GLU A 67 -10.73 11.83 4.56
N LYS A 68 -11.93 11.44 4.99
CA LYS A 68 -12.50 11.84 6.27
C LYS A 68 -11.83 11.08 7.41
N ASN A 69 -11.69 9.77 7.25
CA ASN A 69 -11.09 8.90 8.26
C ASN A 69 -9.58 8.75 8.10
N LYS A 70 -9.02 9.25 6.98
CA LYS A 70 -7.62 9.10 6.59
C LYS A 70 -7.21 7.63 6.50
N THR A 71 -8.07 6.79 5.92
CA THR A 71 -7.84 5.34 5.85
C THR A 71 -8.20 4.78 4.49
N CYS A 72 -7.40 3.85 3.97
CA CYS A 72 -7.76 3.00 2.85
C CYS A 72 -8.79 1.95 3.28
N LYS A 73 -9.90 1.86 2.53
CA LYS A 73 -11.03 0.96 2.79
C LYS A 73 -11.40 0.17 1.54
N SER A 74 -11.97 -1.01 1.76
CA SER A 74 -12.52 -1.82 0.68
C SER A 74 -13.95 -1.39 0.32
N PHE A 75 -14.36 -1.64 -0.92
CA PHE A 75 -15.75 -1.48 -1.35
C PHE A 75 -16.04 -2.36 -2.58
N ILE A 76 -17.33 -2.58 -2.87
CA ILE A 76 -17.77 -3.22 -4.11
C ILE A 76 -17.78 -2.15 -5.21
N TRP A 77 -16.85 -2.28 -6.15
CA TRP A 77 -16.78 -1.43 -7.33
C TRP A 77 -17.67 -1.97 -8.45
N ASN A 78 -18.46 -1.08 -9.02
CA ASN A 78 -19.43 -1.36 -10.08
C ASN A 78 -18.85 -1.33 -11.51
N GLY A 79 -17.57 -1.01 -11.66
CA GLY A 79 -16.87 -1.04 -12.96
C GLY A 79 -16.70 0.30 -13.66
N CYS A 80 -17.22 1.41 -13.10
CA CYS A 80 -17.25 2.69 -13.81
C CYS A 80 -16.57 3.87 -13.11
N LEU A 81 -16.22 3.73 -11.84
CA LEU A 81 -15.34 4.71 -11.22
C LEU A 81 -13.93 4.56 -11.83
N LEU A 82 -13.40 5.64 -12.40
CA LEU A 82 -12.16 5.63 -13.19
C LEU A 82 -10.92 6.12 -12.43
N SER A 83 -11.11 6.75 -11.27
CA SER A 83 -10.03 7.36 -10.49
C SER A 83 -10.28 7.20 -9.00
N GLY A 84 -9.22 7.30 -8.19
CA GLY A 84 -9.32 7.14 -6.75
C GLY A 84 -9.46 5.69 -6.27
N ILE A 85 -9.12 4.71 -7.11
CA ILE A 85 -9.33 3.29 -6.86
C ILE A 85 -8.05 2.50 -7.02
N PHE A 86 -7.85 1.54 -6.14
CA PHE A 86 -6.71 0.65 -6.10
C PHE A 86 -7.17 -0.81 -6.17
N ASN A 87 -6.33 -1.65 -6.76
CA ASN A 87 -6.57 -3.09 -6.85
C ASN A 87 -6.24 -3.80 -5.53
N LEU A 88 -5.16 -3.38 -4.87
CA LEU A 88 -4.70 -3.94 -3.60
C LEU A 88 -4.80 -2.90 -2.48
N LEU A 89 -5.04 -3.37 -1.25
CA LEU A 89 -5.02 -2.51 -0.08
C LEU A 89 -3.63 -1.90 0.13
N HIS A 90 -2.58 -2.70 -0.07
CA HIS A 90 -1.19 -2.27 0.00
C HIS A 90 -0.92 -1.06 -0.90
N ASP A 91 -1.40 -1.08 -2.14
CA ASP A 91 -1.17 0.02 -3.09
C ASP A 91 -1.83 1.31 -2.60
N CYS A 92 -3.06 1.22 -2.09
CA CYS A 92 -3.73 2.38 -1.50
C CYS A 92 -2.96 2.93 -0.30
N VAL A 93 -2.53 2.05 0.62
CA VAL A 93 -1.81 2.44 1.85
C VAL A 93 -0.46 3.08 1.51
N SER A 94 0.32 2.45 0.63
CA SER A 94 1.65 2.95 0.23
C SER A 94 1.58 4.32 -0.46
N GLU A 95 0.52 4.58 -1.23
CA GLU A 95 0.32 5.84 -1.96
C GLU A 95 -0.33 6.94 -1.10
N CYS A 96 -1.34 6.59 -0.29
CA CYS A 96 -2.23 7.58 0.33
C CYS A 96 -2.11 7.68 1.85
N ASN A 97 -1.62 6.65 2.54
CA ASN A 97 -1.39 6.69 3.97
C ASN A 97 -0.32 5.68 4.41
N GLN A 98 0.95 6.02 4.24
CA GLN A 98 2.07 5.18 4.68
C GLN A 98 2.10 4.95 6.20
N GLY A 99 1.33 5.72 6.98
CA GLY A 99 1.15 5.52 8.42
C GLY A 99 0.01 4.58 8.79
N GLN A 100 -0.83 4.14 7.84
CA GLN A 100 -1.82 3.11 8.08
C GLN A 100 -1.10 1.77 8.19
N SER A 101 -0.92 1.31 9.42
CA SER A 101 -0.66 -0.11 9.65
C SER A 101 -1.86 -0.91 9.14
N VAL A 102 -1.60 -2.11 8.60
CA VAL A 102 -2.60 -3.15 8.39
C VAL A 102 -2.36 -4.29 9.41
N PRO A 103 -2.48 -4.03 10.74
CA PRO A 103 -2.04 -4.97 11.77
C PRO A 103 -2.79 -6.29 11.69
N PHE A 104 -4.02 -6.25 11.18
CA PHE A 104 -4.85 -7.44 11.04
C PHE A 104 -4.25 -8.47 10.08
N CYS A 105 -3.39 -8.10 9.12
CA CYS A 105 -2.68 -9.09 8.30
C CYS A 105 -1.61 -9.83 9.12
N THR A 106 -1.06 -9.21 10.18
CA THR A 106 -0.02 -9.82 11.03
C THR A 106 -0.57 -10.54 12.26
N ASP A 107 -1.86 -10.41 12.54
CA ASP A 107 -2.53 -11.07 13.66
C ASP A 107 -2.81 -12.55 13.37
N GLY A 108 -3.15 -13.34 14.40
CA GLY A 108 -3.56 -14.74 14.21
C GLY A 108 -4.98 -14.88 13.63
N PRO A 109 -5.33 -16.06 13.07
CA PRO A 109 -6.68 -16.33 12.57
C PRO A 109 -7.71 -16.24 13.70
N VAL A 110 -8.82 -15.55 13.44
CA VAL A 110 -9.93 -15.45 14.40
C VAL A 110 -10.98 -16.53 14.18
N GLY A 111 -11.65 -16.93 15.26
CA GLY A 111 -12.77 -17.87 15.19
C GLY A 111 -12.35 -19.29 14.79
N ILE A 112 -11.13 -19.73 15.12
CA ILE A 112 -10.70 -21.12 14.94
C ILE A 112 -11.73 -22.05 15.61
N CYS A 113 -12.18 -23.08 14.89
CA CYS A 113 -13.04 -24.10 15.46
C CYS A 113 -12.27 -24.89 16.53
N ALA A 114 -12.41 -24.55 17.80
CA ALA A 114 -11.89 -25.37 18.90
C ALA A 114 -12.80 -26.59 19.08
N GLU A 115 -12.28 -27.80 18.83
CA GLU A 115 -13.02 -29.04 19.09
C GLU A 115 -13.23 -29.34 20.58
N SER A 116 -12.60 -28.59 21.48
CA SER A 116 -12.80 -28.77 22.91
C SER A 116 -12.60 -27.46 23.70
N ASN A 117 -13.68 -27.03 24.37
CA ASN A 117 -13.68 -26.07 25.49
C ASN A 117 -13.04 -24.68 25.26
N SER A 118 -13.65 -23.84 24.43
CA SER A 118 -13.33 -22.40 24.42
C SER A 118 -14.60 -21.56 24.42
N THR A 119 -14.99 -21.14 25.63
CA THR A 119 -15.58 -19.84 26.06
C THR A 119 -16.59 -19.08 25.18
N VAL A 120 -17.06 -19.61 24.08
CA VAL A 120 -18.26 -19.13 23.40
C VAL A 120 -19.42 -19.71 24.17
N GLN A 121 -20.17 -18.82 24.82
CA GLN A 121 -21.48 -19.12 25.40
C GLN A 121 -22.41 -19.58 24.27
N GLY A 122 -22.32 -20.85 23.90
CA GLY A 122 -22.98 -21.44 22.75
C GLY A 122 -22.93 -22.95 22.85
N ASN A 123 -24.03 -23.60 22.50
CA ASN A 123 -24.05 -25.06 22.43
C ASN A 123 -23.09 -25.54 21.33
N MET A 124 -22.41 -26.66 21.56
CA MET A 124 -21.47 -27.28 20.59
C MET A 124 -22.10 -27.45 19.20
N MET A 125 -23.43 -27.67 19.16
CA MET A 125 -24.19 -27.83 17.93
C MET A 125 -24.19 -26.56 17.07
N MET A 126 -24.27 -25.37 17.66
CA MET A 126 -24.22 -24.10 16.94
C MET A 126 -22.82 -23.86 16.36
N THR A 127 -21.76 -24.18 17.12
CA THR A 127 -20.37 -24.11 16.63
C THR A 127 -20.17 -25.01 15.42
N MET A 128 -20.66 -26.25 15.48
CA MET A 128 -20.59 -27.21 14.38
C MET A 128 -21.40 -26.77 13.16
N MET A 129 -22.57 -26.15 13.34
CA MET A 129 -23.38 -25.59 12.24
C MET A 129 -22.78 -24.34 11.61
N MET A 130 -21.91 -23.62 12.32
CA MET A 130 -21.24 -22.40 11.85
C MET A 130 -19.87 -22.67 11.22
N LYS A 131 -19.41 -23.92 11.23
CA LYS A 131 -18.15 -24.34 10.63
C LYS A 131 -18.13 -23.99 9.15
N ARG A 132 -17.20 -23.12 8.76
CA ARG A 132 -17.00 -22.67 7.38
C ARG A 132 -15.53 -22.61 7.03
N LYS A 133 -15.21 -22.84 5.76
CA LYS A 133 -13.88 -22.57 5.22
C LYS A 133 -13.63 -21.07 5.21
N ALA A 134 -12.47 -20.67 5.67
CA ALA A 134 -11.99 -19.29 5.66
C ALA A 134 -10.48 -19.26 5.38
N TYR A 135 -9.95 -18.07 5.16
CA TYR A 135 -8.54 -17.83 4.92
C TYR A 135 -8.00 -16.79 5.91
N PHE A 136 -6.74 -16.91 6.29
CA PHE A 136 -6.02 -15.89 7.04
C PHE A 136 -4.66 -15.67 6.36
N TYR A 137 -4.11 -14.47 6.48
CA TYR A 137 -2.75 -14.22 6.01
C TYR A 137 -1.76 -14.69 7.06
N ASN A 138 -0.90 -15.64 6.70
CA ASN A 138 0.18 -16.07 7.54
C ASN A 138 1.43 -15.23 7.23
N ALA A 139 1.74 -14.28 8.12
CA ALA A 139 2.88 -13.39 7.97
C ALA A 139 4.25 -14.09 8.06
N THR A 140 4.30 -15.35 8.52
CA THR A 140 5.54 -16.15 8.54
C THR A 140 5.79 -16.83 7.20
N SER A 141 4.75 -17.40 6.58
CA SER A 141 4.86 -18.03 5.26
C SER A 141 4.67 -17.05 4.10
N HIS A 142 4.20 -15.83 4.39
CA HIS A 142 3.77 -14.82 3.43
C HIS A 142 2.65 -15.31 2.49
N THR A 143 1.78 -16.21 2.97
CA THR A 143 0.70 -16.78 2.16
C THR A 143 -0.65 -16.71 2.85
N CYS A 144 -1.72 -16.68 2.03
CA CYS A 144 -3.09 -16.83 2.50
C CYS A 144 -3.43 -18.31 2.67
N GLU A 145 -3.53 -18.75 3.92
CA GLU A 145 -3.73 -20.15 4.31
C GLU A 145 -5.20 -20.42 4.65
N GLU A 146 -5.71 -21.58 4.21
CA GLU A 146 -7.09 -22.03 4.51
C GLU A 146 -7.17 -22.60 5.92
N TYR A 147 -8.26 -22.30 6.63
CA TYR A 147 -8.58 -22.88 7.93
C TYR A 147 -10.09 -23.05 8.14
N GLU A 148 -10.45 -23.83 9.16
CA GLU A 148 -11.84 -24.01 9.57
C GLU A 148 -12.21 -22.99 10.65
N ALA A 149 -13.19 -22.15 10.31
CA ALA A 149 -13.65 -21.08 11.19
C ALA A 149 -15.10 -21.30 11.63
N CYS A 150 -15.36 -21.05 12.92
CA CYS A 150 -16.62 -21.20 13.61
C CYS A 150 -17.02 -19.85 14.22
N LYS A 151 -17.31 -18.86 13.36
CA LYS A 151 -17.62 -17.50 13.78
C LYS A 151 -19.12 -17.20 13.69
N ALA A 152 -19.71 -16.80 14.82
CA ALA A 152 -21.13 -16.43 14.92
C ALA A 152 -21.43 -15.00 14.44
N THR A 153 -20.44 -14.12 14.50
CA THR A 153 -20.56 -12.71 14.10
C THR A 153 -20.01 -12.49 12.68
N PRO A 154 -20.51 -11.47 11.96
CA PRO A 154 -19.91 -11.06 10.69
C PRO A 154 -18.42 -10.72 10.85
N PRO A 155 -17.58 -10.97 9.83
CA PRO A 155 -16.20 -10.50 9.82
C PRO A 155 -16.14 -8.98 9.91
N THR A 156 -15.26 -8.45 10.74
CA THR A 156 -14.93 -7.03 10.75
C THR A 156 -13.71 -6.78 9.88
N GLU A 157 -13.56 -5.55 9.37
CA GLU A 157 -12.44 -5.16 8.51
C GLU A 157 -11.07 -5.16 9.23
N SER A 158 -11.04 -5.41 10.54
CA SER A 158 -9.84 -5.37 11.38
C SER A 158 -9.42 -6.75 11.90
N GLU A 159 -9.88 -7.82 11.27
CA GLU A 159 -9.58 -9.18 11.69
C GLU A 159 -8.86 -9.94 10.58
N ASN A 160 -7.93 -10.83 10.97
CA ASN A 160 -7.32 -11.80 10.06
C ASN A 160 -8.31 -12.93 9.73
N TYR A 161 -9.36 -12.60 9.00
CA TYR A 161 -10.40 -13.52 8.56
C TYR A 161 -10.89 -13.07 7.19
N PHE A 162 -10.78 -13.97 6.21
CA PHE A 162 -11.24 -13.72 4.85
C PHE A 162 -12.13 -14.88 4.39
N PRO A 163 -13.33 -14.60 3.85
CA PRO A 163 -14.22 -15.65 3.36
C PRO A 163 -13.70 -16.33 2.09
N THR A 164 -12.77 -15.70 1.37
CA THR A 164 -12.18 -16.21 0.14
C THR A 164 -10.69 -15.93 0.10
N LYS A 165 -9.91 -16.81 -0.56
CA LYS A 165 -8.47 -16.64 -0.76
C LYS A 165 -8.17 -15.32 -1.47
N THR A 166 -8.95 -15.00 -2.51
CA THR A 166 -8.82 -13.75 -3.25
C THR A 166 -8.97 -12.53 -2.36
N ASN A 167 -9.92 -12.48 -1.42
CA ASN A 167 -10.05 -11.33 -0.53
C ASN A 167 -8.86 -11.20 0.43
N CYS A 168 -8.31 -12.33 0.90
CA CYS A 168 -7.07 -12.33 1.66
C CYS A 168 -5.89 -11.78 0.85
N GLU A 169 -5.73 -12.25 -0.40
CA GLU A 169 -4.65 -11.81 -1.28
C GLU A 169 -4.79 -10.32 -1.67
N LEU A 170 -6.01 -9.84 -1.91
CA LEU A 170 -6.24 -8.43 -2.23
C LEU A 170 -5.93 -7.48 -1.05
N GLN A 171 -6.08 -7.95 0.20
CA GLN A 171 -5.86 -7.14 1.40
C GLN A 171 -4.46 -7.27 1.99
N CYS A 172 -3.91 -8.49 2.00
CA CYS A 172 -2.66 -8.82 2.66
C CYS A 172 -1.61 -9.41 1.71
N GLY A 173 -1.99 -9.80 0.49
CA GLY A 173 -1.04 -10.28 -0.49
C GLY A 173 -0.03 -9.20 -0.85
N ILE A 174 1.24 -9.56 -0.79
CA ILE A 174 2.32 -8.74 -1.32
C ILE A 174 2.44 -9.15 -2.79
N PRO A 175 2.32 -8.25 -3.77
CA PRO A 175 2.58 -8.60 -5.15
C PRO A 175 4.03 -9.09 -5.25
N ASP A 176 4.24 -10.26 -5.86
CA ASP A 176 5.59 -10.76 -6.14
C ASP A 176 6.35 -9.67 -6.90
N SER A 177 7.55 -9.34 -6.44
CA SER A 177 8.41 -8.30 -7.04
C SER A 177 9.04 -8.74 -8.37
N SER A 178 8.32 -9.53 -9.16
CA SER A 178 8.78 -10.11 -10.42
C SER A 178 7.83 -9.73 -11.56
N ASP A 179 7.93 -8.48 -11.99
CA ASP A 179 7.55 -8.03 -13.34
C ASP A 179 8.65 -7.08 -13.85
#